data_AF-A0AAV2YF66-F1
#
_entry.id   AF-A0AAV2YF66-F1
#
_cell.length_a   1.000
_cell.length_b   1.000
_cell.length_c   1.000
_cell.angle_alpha   90.00
_cell.angle_beta   90.00
_cell.angle_gamma   90.00
#
_symmetry.space_group_name_H-M   'P 1'
#
loop_
_entity.id
_entity.type
_entity.pdbx_description
1 polymer ?
#
loop_
_entity_poly.entity_id
_entity_poly.type
_entity_poly.pdbx_seq_one_letter_code
_entity_poly.pdbx_strand_id
1 'polypeptide(L)'
;MVWGPGAAFWAVPEVLKGQPYSEKADVYSFSVVLNELDTCARPFENYRSTMQPLQIIRHVIDDSIQLDFTSSCPQRVEAIAQAYLAVLTEDRPRAHEIVAELEQIR
;
A
#
# COMPACT_ATOMS: atom_id res chain seq x y z
N MET A 1 -19.69 8.12 -2.69
CA MET A 1 -18.50 8.83 -2.19
C MET A 1 -17.50 8.89 -3.33
N VAL A 2 -17.25 10.06 -3.90
CA VAL A 2 -16.32 10.21 -5.05
C VAL A 2 -14.95 10.56 -4.47
N TRP A 3 -14.04 9.60 -4.49
CA TRP A 3 -12.65 9.83 -4.14
C TRP A 3 -12.02 10.65 -5.27
N GLY A 4 -11.27 11.70 -4.94
CA GLY A 4 -10.50 12.42 -5.96
C GLY A 4 -9.46 11.50 -6.61
N PRO A 5 -9.04 11.73 -7.87
CA PRO A 5 -8.09 10.87 -8.58
C PRO A 5 -6.73 10.74 -7.85
N GLY A 6 -6.40 11.68 -6.96
CA GLY A 6 -5.26 11.58 -6.07
C GLY A 6 -5.44 10.58 -4.92
N ALA A 7 -6.63 10.42 -4.35
CA ALA A 7 -6.82 9.51 -3.21
C ALA A 7 -6.88 8.02 -3.62
N ALA A 8 -7.06 7.75 -4.92
CA ALA A 8 -7.15 6.39 -5.45
C ALA A 8 -5.83 5.59 -5.35
N PHE A 9 -4.67 6.24 -5.19
CA PHE A 9 -3.39 5.54 -5.03
C PHE A 9 -3.22 4.87 -3.66
N TRP A 10 -3.96 5.32 -2.66
CA TRP A 10 -4.01 4.72 -1.32
C TRP A 10 -5.16 3.73 -1.18
N ALA A 11 -6.02 3.63 -2.19
CA ALA A 11 -7.16 2.75 -2.18
C ALA A 11 -6.74 1.33 -2.57
N VAL A 12 -7.29 0.37 -1.84
CA VAL A 12 -7.13 -1.05 -2.09
C VAL A 12 -7.80 -1.49 -3.39
N PRO A 13 -7.21 -2.46 -4.10
CA PRO A 13 -7.74 -2.94 -5.37
C PRO A 13 -9.18 -3.48 -5.26
N GLU A 14 -9.59 -4.06 -4.14
CA GLU A 14 -10.98 -4.50 -3.92
C GLU A 14 -11.97 -3.33 -3.86
N VAL A 15 -11.62 -2.24 -3.18
CA VAL A 15 -12.47 -1.05 -3.07
C VAL A 15 -12.57 -0.35 -4.42
N LEU A 16 -11.48 -0.35 -5.20
CA LEU A 16 -11.45 0.15 -6.57
C LEU A 16 -12.32 -0.71 -7.53
N LYS A 17 -12.48 -2.01 -7.24
CA LYS A 17 -13.41 -2.92 -7.95
C LYS A 17 -14.87 -2.76 -7.49
N GLY A 18 -15.17 -1.89 -6.52
CA GLY A 18 -16.50 -1.65 -6.00
C GLY A 18 -16.94 -2.64 -4.91
N GLN A 19 -16.01 -3.42 -4.34
CA GLN A 19 -16.30 -4.26 -3.18
C GLN A 19 -16.48 -3.40 -1.91
N PRO A 20 -17.23 -3.90 -0.90
CA PRO A 20 -17.42 -3.17 0.34
C PRO A 20 -16.10 -2.89 1.04
N TYR A 21 -16.00 -1.70 1.62
CA TYR A 21 -14.89 -1.30 2.48
C TYR A 21 -14.75 -2.26 3.66
N SER A 22 -13.52 -2.62 4.02
CA SER A 22 -13.22 -3.46 5.16
C SER A 22 -12.08 -2.85 5.98
N GLU A 23 -11.92 -3.27 7.24
CA GLU A 23 -10.79 -2.86 8.09
C GLU A 23 -9.42 -3.16 7.44
N LYS A 24 -9.36 -4.15 6.54
CA LYS A 24 -8.15 -4.48 5.78
C LYS A 24 -7.79 -3.42 4.73
N ALA A 25 -8.73 -2.53 4.38
CA ALA A 25 -8.46 -1.37 3.53
C ALA A 25 -7.62 -0.31 4.24
N ASP A 26 -7.89 -0.09 5.53
CA ASP A 26 -7.09 0.80 6.38
C ASP A 26 -5.64 0.27 6.50
N VAL A 27 -5.50 -1.05 6.61
CA VAL A 27 -4.19 -1.73 6.68
C VAL A 27 -3.37 -1.54 5.40
N TYR A 28 -4.00 -1.64 4.24
CA TYR A 28 -3.31 -1.37 2.96
C TYR A 28 -2.89 0.09 2.86
N SER A 29 -3.81 1.02 3.14
CA SER A 29 -3.51 2.46 3.03
C SER A 29 -2.41 2.89 4.00
N PHE A 30 -2.30 2.27 5.18
CA PHE A 30 -1.19 2.44 6.11
C PHE A 30 0.17 2.04 5.49
N SER A 31 0.21 1.01 4.66
CA SER A 31 1.46 0.53 4.03
C SER A 31 1.95 1.46 2.94
N VAL A 32 1.00 2.05 2.21
CA VAL A 32 1.29 3.14 1.28
C VAL A 32 1.89 4.35 2.02
N VAL A 33 1.40 4.65 3.24
CA VAL A 33 1.98 5.69 4.10
C VAL A 33 3.38 5.30 4.60
N LEU A 34 3.62 4.06 5.00
CA LEU A 34 4.96 3.60 5.38
C LEU A 34 5.96 3.77 4.24
N ASN A 35 5.55 3.48 3.01
CA ASN A 35 6.38 3.71 1.83
C ASN A 35 6.67 5.20 1.59
N GLU A 36 5.67 6.07 1.76
CA GLU A 36 5.85 7.52 1.65
C GLU A 36 6.80 8.08 2.73
N LEU A 37 6.74 7.53 3.95
CA LEU A 37 7.66 7.89 5.03
C LEU A 37 9.10 7.45 4.75
N ASP A 38 9.27 6.26 4.17
CA ASP A 38 10.59 5.72 3.84
C ASP A 38 11.24 6.46 2.65
N THR A 39 10.48 6.64 1.58
CA THR A 39 10.97 7.27 0.35
C THR A 39 10.97 8.79 0.41
N CYS A 40 10.26 9.39 1.37
CA CYS A 40 9.96 10.82 1.42
C CYS A 40 9.36 11.36 0.10
N ALA A 41 8.66 10.48 -0.64
CA ALA A 41 8.09 10.75 -1.95
C ALA A 41 6.65 10.23 -2.03
N ARG A 42 5.90 10.68 -3.04
CA ARG A 42 4.53 10.19 -3.23
C ARG A 42 4.54 8.70 -3.60
N PRO A 43 3.49 7.95 -3.26
CA PRO A 43 3.41 6.56 -3.65
C PRO A 43 3.42 6.43 -5.18
N PHE A 44 4.18 5.42 -5.63
CA PHE A 44 4.43 5.10 -7.03
C PHE A 44 5.13 6.22 -7.83
N GLU A 45 5.89 7.11 -7.20
CA GLU A 45 6.62 8.20 -7.88
C GLU A 45 7.45 7.73 -9.08
N ASN A 46 8.10 6.57 -8.93
CA ASN A 46 8.90 5.93 -9.99
C ASN A 46 8.07 5.66 -11.25
N TYR A 47 6.81 5.23 -11.07
CA TYR A 47 5.90 4.90 -12.17
C TYR A 47 5.19 6.14 -12.71
N ARG A 48 5.00 7.19 -11.90
CA ARG A 48 4.36 8.46 -12.32
C ARG A 48 5.11 9.19 -13.42
N SER A 49 6.42 9.02 -13.50
CA SER A 49 7.24 9.62 -14.56
C SER A 49 6.99 8.97 -15.94
N THR A 50 6.50 7.72 -15.96
CA THR A 50 6.37 6.92 -17.19
C THR A 50 4.94 6.52 -17.52
N MET A 51 4.03 6.52 -16.55
CA MET A 51 2.66 6.01 -16.68
C MET A 51 1.64 7.05 -16.21
N GLN A 52 0.47 7.06 -16.85
CA GLN A 52 -0.64 7.89 -16.39
C GLN A 52 -1.24 7.33 -15.09
N PRO A 53 -1.82 8.19 -14.21
CA PRO A 53 -2.46 7.77 -12.96
C PRO A 53 -3.38 6.56 -13.08
N LEU A 54 -4.22 6.51 -14.11
CA LEU A 54 -5.19 5.44 -14.32
C LEU A 54 -4.53 4.12 -14.74
N GLN A 55 -3.38 4.18 -15.42
CA GLN A 55 -2.59 2.98 -15.74
C GLN A 55 -1.95 2.41 -14.49
N ILE A 56 -1.38 3.25 -13.63
CA ILE A 56 -0.80 2.84 -12.34
C ILE A 56 -1.89 2.15 -11.50
N ILE A 57 -3.06 2.76 -11.35
CA ILE A 57 -4.18 2.17 -10.62
C ILE A 57 -4.58 0.80 -11.19
N ARG A 58 -4.61 0.66 -12.52
CA ARG A 58 -4.91 -0.64 -13.15
C ARG A 58 -3.83 -1.67 -12.85
N HIS A 59 -2.56 -1.28 -12.91
CA HIS A 59 -1.46 -2.16 -12.57
C HIS A 59 -1.46 -2.59 -11.09
N VAL A 60 -1.87 -1.73 -10.17
CA VAL A 60 -2.13 -2.07 -8.75
C VAL A 60 -3.28 -3.06 -8.63
N ILE A 61 -4.36 -2.86 -9.39
CA ILE A 61 -5.51 -3.77 -9.44
C ILE A 61 -5.13 -5.18 -9.95
N ASP A 62 -4.21 -5.22 -10.90
CA ASP A 62 -3.72 -6.43 -11.56
C ASP A 62 -2.48 -7.04 -10.85
N ASP A 63 -2.06 -6.49 -9.71
CA ASP A 63 -0.89 -6.93 -8.92
C ASP A 63 0.44 -6.95 -9.69
N SER A 64 0.55 -6.09 -10.71
CA SER A 64 1.68 -6.07 -11.64
C SER A 64 2.76 -5.05 -11.28
N ILE A 65 2.49 -4.18 -10.30
CA ILE A 65 3.45 -3.23 -9.75
C ILE A 65 3.38 -3.26 -8.22
N GLN A 66 4.54 -3.09 -7.59
CA GLN A 66 4.70 -3.05 -6.14
C GLN A 66 5.29 -1.70 -5.73
N LEU A 67 5.16 -1.35 -4.45
CA LEU A 67 5.83 -0.17 -3.90
C LEU A 67 7.32 -0.48 -3.69
N ASP A 68 8.18 0.47 -4.07
CA ASP A 68 9.62 0.35 -3.89
C ASP A 68 10.04 1.02 -2.58
N PHE A 69 10.78 0.31 -1.74
CA PHE A 69 11.41 0.87 -0.54
C PHE A 69 12.87 1.24 -0.80
N THR A 70 13.38 2.20 -0.06
CA THR A 70 14.79 2.61 -0.13
C THR A 70 15.68 1.53 0.48
N SER A 71 16.94 1.46 0.04
CA SER A 71 17.93 0.52 0.60
C SER A 71 18.31 0.81 2.05
N SER A 72 17.88 1.96 2.60
CA SER A 72 18.06 2.34 4.00
C SER A 72 16.87 1.95 4.87
N CYS A 73 15.79 1.43 4.27
CA CYS A 73 14.61 0.98 4.99
C CYS A 73 14.99 -0.20 5.90
N PRO A 74 14.61 -0.18 7.19
CA PRO A 74 14.77 -1.36 8.04
C PRO A 74 14.01 -2.53 7.43
N GLN A 75 14.69 -3.66 7.21
CA GLN A 75 14.11 -4.85 6.57
C GLN A 75 12.78 -5.31 7.21
N ARG A 76 12.62 -5.08 8.52
CA ARG A 76 11.38 -5.41 9.24
C ARG A 76 10.21 -4.50 8.87
N VAL A 77 10.46 -3.20 8.61
CA VAL A 77 9.44 -2.25 8.14
C VAL A 77 9.02 -2.59 6.72
N GLU A 78 9.98 -2.90 5.85
CA GLU A 78 9.70 -3.36 4.48
C GLU A 78 8.87 -4.64 4.48
N ALA A 79 9.26 -5.65 5.28
CA ALA A 79 8.52 -6.90 5.39
C ALA A 79 7.08 -6.70 5.90
N ILE A 80 6.89 -5.81 6.87
CA ILE A 80 5.56 -5.43 7.39
C ILE A 80 4.72 -4.78 6.29
N ALA A 81 5.29 -3.81 5.57
CA ALA A 81 4.57 -3.12 4.52
C ALA A 81 4.21 -4.07 3.36
N GLN A 82 5.11 -4.98 2.98
CA GLN A 82 4.84 -6.01 1.97
C GLN A 82 3.71 -6.96 2.41
N ALA A 83 3.73 -7.42 3.66
CA ALA A 83 2.66 -8.29 4.20
C ALA A 83 1.28 -7.63 4.14
N TYR A 84 1.24 -6.31 4.31
CA TYR A 84 0.03 -5.52 4.25
C TYR A 84 -0.39 -5.07 2.85
N LEU A 85 0.50 -5.10 1.87
CA LEU A 85 0.19 -4.84 0.46
C LEU A 85 -0.41 -6.07 -0.25
N ALA A 86 -0.57 -7.19 0.46
CA ALA A 86 -1.17 -8.41 -0.09
C ALA A 86 -2.50 -8.11 -0.80
N VAL A 87 -2.57 -8.52 -2.06
CA VAL A 87 -3.72 -8.26 -2.95
C VAL A 87 -4.97 -9.02 -2.50
N LEU A 88 -4.79 -10.19 -1.89
CA LEU A 88 -5.88 -10.91 -1.25
C LEU A 88 -6.14 -10.34 0.15
N THR A 89 -7.37 -9.87 0.35
CA THR A 89 -7.85 -9.34 1.63
C THR A 89 -7.70 -10.35 2.78
N GLU A 90 -7.70 -11.66 2.49
CA GLU A 90 -7.57 -12.73 3.47
C GLU A 90 -6.14 -12.95 3.96
N ASP A 91 -5.14 -12.71 3.10
CA ASP A 91 -3.72 -12.85 3.44
C ASP A 91 -3.18 -11.64 4.21
N ARG A 92 -3.90 -10.52 4.14
CA ARG A 92 -3.52 -9.29 4.81
C ARG A 92 -3.69 -9.49 6.32
N PRO A 93 -2.67 -9.30 7.17
CA PRO A 93 -2.82 -9.42 8.63
C PRO A 93 -3.71 -8.31 9.21
N ARG A 94 -4.20 -8.47 10.44
CA ARG A 94 -4.98 -7.45 11.16
C ARG A 94 -4.03 -6.40 11.74
N ALA A 95 -4.52 -5.17 11.91
CA ALA A 95 -3.72 -4.06 12.39
C ALA A 95 -3.00 -4.38 13.73
N HIS A 96 -3.67 -5.05 14.67
CA HIS A 96 -3.09 -5.41 15.96
C HIS A 96 -1.94 -6.43 15.87
N GLU A 97 -1.93 -7.30 14.87
CA GLU A 97 -0.88 -8.33 14.71
C GLU A 97 0.45 -7.67 14.37
N ILE A 98 0.42 -6.58 13.62
CA ILE A 98 1.63 -5.86 13.20
C ILE A 98 2.02 -4.78 14.19
N VAL A 99 1.10 -4.20 14.97
CA VAL A 99 1.50 -3.36 16.11
C VAL A 99 2.47 -4.14 17.02
N ALA A 100 2.18 -5.41 17.28
CA ALA A 100 3.08 -6.28 18.04
C ALA A 100 4.45 -6.48 17.35
N GLU A 101 4.50 -6.54 16.02
CA GLU A 101 5.76 -6.64 15.25
C GLU A 101 6.55 -5.32 15.22
N LEU A 102 5.85 -4.19 15.16
CA LEU A 102 6.42 -2.85 15.20
C LEU A 102 6.98 -2.51 16.59
N GLU A 103 6.30 -2.92 17.66
CA GLU A 103 6.78 -2.73 19.05
C GLU A 103 8.06 -3.51 19.35
N GLN A 104 8.34 -4.57 18.57
CA GLN A 104 9.60 -5.32 18.65
C GLN A 104 10.74 -4.68 17.84
N ILE A 105 10.46 -3.65 17.03
CA ILE A 105 11.49 -2.82 16.39
C ILE A 105 12.03 -1.88 17.47
N ARG A 106 13.08 -2.31 18.15
CA ARG A 106 13.76 -1.55 19.20
C ARG A 106 15.15 -1.11 18.78
#